data_AF-A0A0A8WWB4-F1
#
_entry.id   AF-A0A0A8WWB4-F1
#
_cell.length_a   1.000
_cell.length_b   1.000
_cell.length_c   1.000
_cell.angle_alpha   90.00
_cell.angle_beta   90.00
_cell.angle_gamma   90.00
#
_symmetry.space_group_name_H-M   'P 1'
#
loop_
_entity.id
_entity.type
_entity.pdbx_description
1 polymer ?
#
loop_
_entity_poly.entity_id
_entity_poly.type
_entity_poly.pdbx_seq_one_letter_code
_entity_poly.pdbx_strand_id
1 'polypeptide(L)'
;MKAVIRAQEMREDSLKTGRSMLIESVFSAQDKLDFIRRAKEAEFFIRFFFIGTDTPEINAARVARRVLHGGHEVPINKIISRYSKSIANASTALTIADRGYVYDNSITNRNPKILFRTRNSEVFKTYSELNNHPWAQMMCEEMRD
;
A
#
# COMPACT_ATOMS: atom_id res chain seq x y z
N MET A 1 -15.76 16.47 0.82
CA MET A 1 -16.57 15.37 0.21
C MET A 1 -16.49 15.36 -1.32
N LYS A 2 -16.67 16.50 -2.00
CA LYS A 2 -16.61 16.62 -3.48
C LYS A 2 -15.34 16.02 -4.11
N ALA A 3 -14.16 16.24 -3.54
CA ALA A 3 -12.90 15.71 -4.09
C ALA A 3 -12.80 14.17 -4.06
N VAL A 4 -13.30 13.53 -3.01
CA VAL A 4 -13.28 12.05 -2.89
C VAL A 4 -14.22 11.41 -3.91
N ILE A 5 -15.42 11.97 -4.07
CA ILE A 5 -16.40 11.52 -5.06
C ILE A 5 -15.83 11.71 -6.47
N ARG A 6 -15.24 12.87 -6.76
CA ARG A 6 -14.64 13.14 -8.07
C ARG A 6 -13.51 12.16 -8.40
N ALA A 7 -12.63 11.87 -7.44
CA ALA A 7 -11.57 10.88 -7.62
C ALA A 7 -12.12 9.45 -7.84
N GLN A 8 -13.24 9.10 -7.19
CA GLN A 8 -13.96 7.84 -7.46
C GLN A 8 -14.47 7.80 -8.90
N GLU A 9 -15.17 8.82 -9.36
CA GLU A 9 -15.71 8.87 -10.72
C GLU A 9 -14.60 8.75 -11.77
N MET A 10 -13.49 9.46 -11.57
CA MET A 10 -12.35 9.44 -12.51
C MET A 10 -11.71 8.04 -12.62
N ARG A 11 -11.55 7.31 -11.52
CA ARG A 11 -10.99 5.95 -11.57
C ARG A 11 -11.96 4.94 -12.18
N GLU A 12 -13.25 5.09 -11.93
CA GLU A 12 -14.30 4.24 -12.52
C GLU A 12 -14.41 4.47 -14.02
N ASP A 13 -14.36 5.72 -14.48
CA ASP A 13 -14.31 6.08 -15.90
C ASP A 13 -13.05 5.54 -16.58
N SER A 14 -11.89 5.70 -15.94
CA SER A 14 -10.62 5.20 -16.47
C SER A 14 -10.63 3.67 -16.59
N LEU A 15 -11.25 2.97 -15.63
CA LEU A 15 -11.39 1.51 -15.70
C LEU A 15 -12.30 1.09 -16.87
N LYS A 16 -13.45 1.75 -17.03
CA LYS A 16 -14.41 1.47 -18.11
C LYS A 16 -13.82 1.74 -19.50
N THR A 17 -13.00 2.76 -19.62
CA THR A 17 -12.42 3.21 -20.90
C THR A 17 -11.04 2.61 -21.20
N GLY A 18 -10.50 1.76 -20.33
CA GLY A 18 -9.16 1.18 -20.51
C GLY A 18 -8.03 2.22 -20.37
N ARG A 19 -8.29 3.38 -19.76
CA ARG A 19 -7.31 4.47 -19.62
C ARG A 19 -6.38 4.20 -18.44
N SER A 20 -5.07 4.32 -18.68
CA SER A 20 -4.06 4.24 -17.64
C SER A 20 -4.28 5.28 -16.53
N MET A 21 -4.08 4.87 -15.28
CA MET A 21 -4.29 5.72 -14.10
C MET A 21 -3.31 5.40 -12.98
N LEU A 22 -3.17 6.32 -12.03
CA LEU A 22 -2.45 6.14 -10.78
C LEU A 22 -3.40 6.44 -9.61
N ILE A 23 -3.39 5.57 -8.61
CA ILE A 23 -4.20 5.72 -7.40
C ILE A 23 -3.27 5.67 -6.18
N GLU A 24 -3.30 6.73 -5.38
CA GLU A 24 -2.65 6.77 -4.07
C GLU A 24 -3.71 6.61 -2.98
N SER A 25 -3.47 5.70 -2.04
CA SER A 25 -4.34 5.49 -0.89
C SER A 25 -3.58 4.87 0.27
N VAL A 26 -4.12 5.00 1.48
CA VAL A 26 -3.65 4.23 2.66
C VAL A 26 -3.90 2.73 2.47
N PHE A 27 -4.75 2.34 1.52
CA PHE A 27 -5.00 0.94 1.13
C PHE A 27 -5.57 0.06 2.26
N SER A 28 -6.19 0.66 3.27
CA SER A 28 -6.76 -0.03 4.44
C SER A 28 -8.24 -0.41 4.29
N ALA A 29 -8.85 -0.14 3.14
CA ALA A 29 -10.27 -0.36 2.88
C ALA A 29 -10.46 -1.43 1.80
N GLN A 30 -11.39 -2.34 2.02
CA GLN A 30 -11.62 -3.51 1.16
C GLN A 30 -11.93 -3.12 -0.30
N ASP A 31 -12.65 -2.01 -0.48
CA ASP A 31 -13.04 -1.49 -1.80
C ASP A 31 -11.85 -1.17 -2.71
N LYS A 32 -10.66 -0.97 -2.14
CA LYS A 32 -9.41 -0.76 -2.90
C LYS A 32 -8.86 -2.07 -3.47
N LEU A 33 -8.98 -3.16 -2.72
CA LEU A 33 -8.58 -4.48 -3.20
C LEU A 33 -9.55 -4.98 -4.27
N ASP A 34 -10.85 -4.72 -4.10
CA ASP A 34 -11.87 -5.05 -5.11
C ASP A 34 -11.64 -4.29 -6.41
N PHE A 35 -11.18 -3.04 -6.34
CA PHE A 35 -10.77 -2.27 -7.52
C PHE A 35 -9.59 -2.91 -8.25
N ILE A 36 -8.58 -3.42 -7.54
CA ILE A 36 -7.44 -4.13 -8.16
C ILE A 36 -7.90 -5.39 -8.89
N ARG A 37 -8.82 -6.17 -8.29
CA ARG A 37 -9.40 -7.36 -8.94
C ARG A 37 -10.09 -7.00 -10.25
N ARG A 38 -10.97 -5.98 -10.21
CA ARG A 38 -11.67 -5.49 -11.40
C ARG A 38 -10.72 -4.93 -12.47
N ALA A 39 -9.64 -4.25 -12.06
CA ALA A 39 -8.60 -3.82 -12.99
C ALA A 39 -7.90 -5.00 -13.66
N LYS A 40 -7.63 -6.07 -12.91
CA LYS A 40 -7.01 -7.28 -13.45
C LYS A 40 -7.94 -7.98 -14.45
N GLU A 41 -9.22 -8.11 -14.12
CA GLU A 41 -10.27 -8.65 -15.02
C GLU A 41 -10.46 -7.81 -16.28
N ALA A 42 -10.21 -6.50 -16.20
CA ALA A 42 -10.21 -5.59 -17.34
C ALA A 42 -8.86 -5.55 -18.08
N GLU A 43 -8.00 -6.55 -17.89
CA GLU A 43 -6.72 -6.74 -18.58
C GLU A 43 -5.71 -5.58 -18.38
N PHE A 44 -5.83 -4.82 -17.28
CA PHE A 44 -4.81 -3.83 -16.95
C PHE A 44 -3.52 -4.50 -16.52
N PHE A 45 -2.40 -3.92 -16.92
CA PHE A 45 -1.10 -4.19 -16.31
C PHE A 45 -1.00 -3.46 -14.96
N ILE A 46 -0.92 -4.21 -13.87
CA ILE A 46 -0.94 -3.67 -12.51
C ILE A 46 0.49 -3.58 -11.96
N ARG A 47 0.94 -2.33 -11.76
CA ARG A 47 2.15 -2.03 -11.00
C ARG A 47 1.77 -1.53 -9.61
N PHE A 48 2.04 -2.34 -8.59
CA PHE A 48 1.68 -2.06 -7.21
C PHE A 48 2.91 -1.64 -6.39
N PHE A 49 2.78 -0.56 -5.64
CA PHE A 49 3.82 -0.05 -4.75
C PHE A 49 3.25 0.04 -3.34
N PHE A 50 3.91 -0.61 -2.39
CA PHE A 50 3.58 -0.52 -0.98
C PHE A 50 4.76 0.04 -0.19
N ILE A 51 4.47 1.02 0.65
CA ILE A 51 5.45 1.68 1.51
C ILE A 51 4.99 1.50 2.95
N GLY A 52 5.72 0.67 3.70
CA GLY A 52 5.47 0.38 5.09
C GLY A 52 6.44 1.08 6.02
N THR A 53 6.21 0.88 7.32
CA THR A 53 7.13 1.20 8.42
C THR A 53 7.11 0.02 9.37
N ASP A 54 8.17 -0.17 10.16
CA ASP A 54 8.30 -1.35 11.02
C ASP A 54 7.27 -1.40 12.13
N THR A 55 6.81 -0.21 12.57
CA THR A 55 5.81 -0.11 13.62
C THR A 55 4.79 1.01 13.33
N PRO A 56 3.54 0.89 13.83
CA PRO A 56 2.54 1.95 13.69
C PRO A 56 2.89 3.22 14.49
N GLU A 57 3.72 3.12 15.52
CA GLU A 57 4.19 4.26 16.35
C GLU A 57 4.99 5.25 15.50
N ILE A 58 5.74 4.79 14.50
CA ILE A 58 6.45 5.66 13.56
C ILE A 58 5.44 6.55 12.81
N ASN A 59 4.32 5.97 12.36
CA ASN A 59 3.27 6.70 11.67
C ASN A 59 2.55 7.66 12.62
N ALA A 60 2.27 7.22 13.86
CA ALA A 60 1.69 8.06 14.90
C ALA A 60 2.56 9.29 15.20
N ALA A 61 3.86 9.09 15.42
CA ALA A 61 4.81 10.17 15.68
C ALA A 61 4.88 11.16 14.51
N ARG A 62 4.85 10.67 13.26
CA ARG A 62 4.81 11.53 12.06
C ARG A 62 3.51 12.32 11.96
N VAL A 63 2.37 11.72 12.31
CA VAL A 63 1.09 12.44 12.38
C VAL A 63 1.10 13.50 13.48
N ALA A 64 1.58 13.17 14.68
CA ALA A 64 1.71 14.14 15.76
C ALA A 64 2.59 15.33 15.34
N ARG A 65 3.75 15.05 14.73
CA ARG A 65 4.65 16.10 14.24
C ARG A 65 3.99 17.01 13.21
N ARG A 66 3.26 16.49 12.22
CA ARG A 66 2.59 17.36 11.24
C ARG A 66 1.45 18.16 11.86
N VAL A 67 0.74 17.63 12.85
CA VAL A 67 -0.34 18.35 13.56
C VAL A 67 0.24 19.56 14.29
N LEU A 68 1.41 19.42 14.93
CA LEU A 68 2.14 20.54 15.52
C LEU A 68 2.50 21.64 14.51
N HIS A 69 2.60 21.30 13.21
CA HIS A 69 2.88 22.23 12.12
C HIS A 69 1.61 22.63 11.32
N GLY A 70 0.41 22.47 11.91
CA GLY A 70 -0.86 22.88 11.29
C GLY A 70 -1.51 21.85 10.36
N GLY A 71 -1.01 20.61 10.35
CA GLY A 71 -1.58 19.51 9.58
C GLY A 71 -2.85 18.90 10.18
N HIS A 72 -3.51 18.02 9.42
CA HIS A 72 -4.73 17.34 9.87
C HIS A 72 -4.46 16.23 10.89
N GLU A 73 -5.22 16.27 11.98
CA GLU A 73 -5.22 15.24 13.02
C GLU A 73 -5.83 13.93 12.53
N VAL A 74 -5.27 12.81 12.98
CA VAL A 74 -5.85 11.49 12.79
C VAL A 74 -5.83 10.77 14.14
N PRO A 75 -6.98 10.26 14.64
CA PRO A 75 -7.02 9.51 15.88
C PRO A 75 -6.07 8.31 15.88
N ILE A 76 -5.38 8.09 16.99
CA ILE A 76 -4.32 7.08 17.12
C ILE A 76 -4.83 5.65 16.82
N ASN A 77 -6.02 5.32 17.32
CA ASN A 77 -6.69 4.04 17.06
C ASN A 77 -6.93 3.81 15.57
N LYS A 78 -7.20 4.88 14.81
CA LYS A 78 -7.39 4.84 13.36
C LYS A 78 -6.07 4.61 12.65
N ILE A 79 -4.96 5.16 13.14
CA ILE A 79 -3.61 4.92 12.59
C ILE A 79 -3.25 3.44 12.77
N ILE A 80 -3.38 2.91 13.98
CA ILE A 80 -3.08 1.52 14.31
C ILE A 80 -3.96 0.55 13.50
N SER A 81 -5.28 0.79 13.46
CA SER A 81 -6.19 -0.07 12.68
C SER A 81 -5.87 -0.06 11.18
N ARG A 82 -5.51 1.11 10.63
CA ARG A 82 -5.16 1.24 9.21
C ARG A 82 -3.84 0.57 8.88
N TYR A 83 -2.86 0.62 9.78
CA TYR A 83 -1.56 -0.02 9.61
C TYR A 83 -1.72 -1.51 9.30
N SER A 84 -2.34 -2.29 10.21
CA SER A 84 -2.52 -3.73 10.02
C SER A 84 -3.39 -4.05 8.80
N LYS A 85 -4.51 -3.33 8.60
CA LYS A 85 -5.38 -3.53 7.43
C LYS A 85 -4.69 -3.25 6.11
N SER A 86 -3.84 -2.23 6.05
CA SER A 86 -3.11 -1.88 4.84
C SER A 86 -2.09 -2.94 4.45
N ILE A 87 -1.41 -3.54 5.44
CA ILE A 87 -0.46 -4.63 5.23
C ILE A 87 -1.20 -5.87 4.69
N ALA A 88 -2.27 -6.30 5.37
CA ALA A 88 -3.06 -7.47 4.93
C ALA A 88 -3.63 -7.29 3.52
N ASN A 89 -4.22 -6.12 3.23
CA ASN A 89 -4.72 -5.83 1.89
C ASN A 89 -3.58 -5.81 0.85
N ALA A 90 -2.42 -5.25 1.21
CA ALA A 90 -1.27 -5.19 0.33
C ALA A 90 -0.70 -6.58 0.03
N SER A 91 -0.67 -7.50 1.01
CA SER A 91 -0.31 -8.91 0.77
C SER A 91 -1.20 -9.51 -0.31
N THR A 92 -2.52 -9.36 -0.20
CA THR A 92 -3.45 -9.87 -1.23
C THR A 92 -3.31 -9.12 -2.56
N ALA A 93 -3.04 -7.82 -2.56
CA ALA A 93 -2.83 -7.08 -3.80
C ALA A 93 -1.58 -7.56 -4.55
N LEU A 94 -0.52 -7.96 -3.84
CA LEU A 94 0.70 -8.49 -4.43
C LEU A 94 0.49 -9.85 -5.11
N THR A 95 -0.51 -10.65 -4.70
CA THR A 95 -0.87 -11.90 -5.38
C THR A 95 -1.72 -11.69 -6.63
N ILE A 96 -2.20 -10.47 -6.87
CA ILE A 96 -2.99 -10.10 -8.07
C ILE A 96 -2.14 -9.29 -9.06
N ALA A 97 -1.21 -8.48 -8.55
CA ALA A 97 -0.43 -7.54 -9.34
C ALA A 97 0.64 -8.20 -10.23
N ASP A 98 0.81 -7.67 -11.44
CA ASP A 98 1.86 -8.12 -12.37
C ASP A 98 3.26 -7.80 -11.85
N ARG A 99 3.42 -6.64 -11.20
CA ARG A 99 4.66 -6.24 -10.53
C ARG A 99 4.39 -5.54 -9.20
N GLY A 100 4.91 -6.09 -8.12
CA GLY A 100 4.91 -5.49 -6.80
C GLY A 100 6.27 -4.95 -6.38
N TYR A 101 6.26 -3.87 -5.60
CA TYR A 101 7.44 -3.28 -4.97
C TYR A 101 7.10 -2.93 -3.53
N VAL A 102 7.86 -3.46 -2.59
CA VAL A 102 7.66 -3.21 -1.16
C VAL A 102 8.86 -2.48 -0.59
N TYR A 103 8.60 -1.36 0.08
CA TYR A 103 9.61 -0.48 0.65
C TYR A 103 9.40 -0.31 2.15
N ASP A 104 10.51 -0.26 2.88
CA ASP A 104 10.57 0.27 4.24
C ASP A 104 10.83 1.78 4.20
N ASN A 105 10.07 2.52 5.00
CA ASN A 105 10.27 3.96 5.22
C ASN A 105 10.33 4.28 6.73
N SER A 106 10.95 3.40 7.53
CA SER A 106 10.99 3.56 8.99
C SER A 106 11.93 4.68 9.43
N ILE A 107 13.04 4.88 8.73
CA ILE A 107 14.07 5.87 9.12
C ILE A 107 13.71 7.26 8.60
N THR A 108 13.63 8.24 9.49
CA THR A 108 13.39 9.65 9.13
C THR A 108 14.61 10.25 8.43
N ASN A 109 14.39 11.15 7.46
CA ASN A 109 15.44 11.83 6.68
C ASN A 109 16.32 10.87 5.86
N ARG A 110 15.78 9.72 5.45
CA ARG A 110 16.40 8.81 4.50
C ARG A 110 15.40 8.44 3.40
N ASN A 111 15.93 8.08 2.24
CA ASN A 111 15.10 7.52 1.17
C ASN A 111 14.55 6.16 1.60
N PRO A 112 13.31 5.81 1.23
CA PRO A 112 12.76 4.48 1.46
C PRO A 112 13.65 3.38 0.88
N LYS A 113 13.85 2.32 1.66
CA LYS A 113 14.67 1.17 1.27
C LYS A 113 13.78 0.12 0.63
N ILE A 114 14.14 -0.35 -0.57
CA ILE A 114 13.43 -1.49 -1.16
C ILE A 114 13.72 -2.76 -0.35
N LEU A 115 12.67 -3.49 0.00
CA LEU A 115 12.76 -4.76 0.72
C LEU A 115 12.72 -5.93 -0.26
N PHE A 116 11.67 -5.98 -1.08
CA PHE A 116 11.50 -7.02 -2.09
C PHE A 116 10.64 -6.54 -3.27
N ARG A 117 10.66 -7.34 -4.33
CA ARG A 117 9.83 -7.18 -5.52
C ARG A 117 9.12 -8.48 -5.85
N THR A 118 7.92 -8.36 -6.39
CA THR A 118 7.16 -9.49 -6.92
C THR A 118 7.02 -9.37 -8.43
N ARG A 119 6.90 -10.51 -9.10
CA ARG A 119 6.55 -10.61 -10.52
C ARG A 119 5.56 -11.75 -10.67
N ASN A 120 4.43 -11.49 -11.31
CA ASN A 120 3.37 -12.48 -11.52
C ASN A 120 3.03 -13.21 -10.21
N SER A 121 2.73 -12.45 -9.15
CA SER A 121 2.31 -12.98 -7.85
C SER A 121 3.37 -13.69 -7.02
N GLU A 122 4.62 -13.80 -7.49
CA GLU A 122 5.71 -14.44 -6.76
C GLU A 122 6.80 -13.46 -6.35
N VAL A 123 7.43 -13.69 -5.19
CA VAL A 123 8.62 -12.94 -4.77
C VAL A 123 9.75 -13.23 -5.75
N PHE A 124 10.13 -12.20 -6.51
CA PHE A 124 11.16 -12.30 -7.55
C PHE A 124 12.56 -11.98 -7.02
N LYS A 125 12.68 -10.99 -6.12
CA LYS A 125 13.97 -10.58 -5.56
C LYS A 125 13.80 -9.90 -4.22
N THR A 126 14.63 -10.29 -3.26
CA THR A 126 14.82 -9.60 -1.98
C THR A 126 16.09 -8.75 -2.02
N TYR A 127 16.10 -7.64 -1.29
CA TYR A 127 17.20 -6.66 -1.24
C TYR A 127 17.70 -6.41 0.19
N SER A 128 16.99 -6.95 1.18
CA SER A 128 17.27 -6.82 2.60
C SER A 128 16.91 -8.12 3.31
N GLU A 129 17.51 -8.36 4.48
CA GLU A 129 17.07 -9.44 5.37
C GLU A 129 15.70 -9.07 5.95
N LEU A 130 14.67 -9.85 5.60
CA LEU A 130 13.28 -9.55 5.95
C LEU A 130 12.95 -9.82 7.43
N ASN A 131 13.77 -10.61 8.12
CA ASN A 131 13.68 -10.82 9.57
C ASN A 131 13.79 -9.52 10.38
N ASN A 132 14.45 -8.49 9.83
CA ASN A 132 14.53 -7.16 10.44
C ASN A 132 13.25 -6.33 10.21
N HIS A 133 12.33 -6.81 9.37
CA HIS A 133 11.08 -6.15 9.00
C HIS A 133 9.91 -7.15 9.10
N PRO A 134 9.45 -7.53 10.31
CA PRO A 134 8.48 -8.61 10.51
C PRO A 134 7.19 -8.46 9.69
N TRP A 135 6.69 -7.22 9.53
CA TRP A 135 5.52 -6.94 8.71
C TRP A 135 5.72 -7.35 7.25
N ALA A 136 6.91 -7.11 6.68
CA ALA A 136 7.23 -7.44 5.30
C ALA A 136 7.53 -8.92 5.12
N GLN A 137 8.10 -9.57 6.16
CA GLN A 137 8.25 -11.02 6.19
C GLN A 137 6.88 -11.71 6.17
N MET A 138 5.94 -11.28 7.02
CA MET A 138 4.57 -11.81 7.04
C MET A 138 3.89 -11.68 5.68
N MET A 139 4.05 -10.55 4.99
CA MET A 139 3.52 -10.39 3.63
C MET A 139 4.04 -11.47 2.67
N CYS A 140 5.32 -11.82 2.75
CA CYS A 140 5.90 -12.86 1.90
C CYS A 140 5.41 -14.27 2.25
N GLU A 141 5.11 -14.52 3.52
CA GLU A 141 4.57 -15.80 4.01
C GLU A 141 3.11 -15.96 3.55
N GLU A 142 2.28 -14.93 3.76
CA GLU A 142 0.87 -14.90 3.31
C GLU A 142 0.69 -15.03 1.79
N MET A 143 1.72 -14.69 1.00
CA MET A 143 1.70 -14.85 -0.45
C MET A 143 1.98 -16.28 -0.92
N ARG A 144 2.49 -17.16 -0.04
CA ARG A 144 2.85 -18.55 -0.36
C ARG A 144 1.76 -19.56 -0.03
N ASP A 145 0.78 -19.15 0.77
CA ASP A 145 -0.41 -19.93 1.15
C ASP A 145 -1.52 -19.79 0.10
#